data_AF-A0A1A9J6M5-F1
#
_entry.id   AF-A0A1A9J6M5-F1
#
_cell.length_a   1.000
_cell.length_b   1.000
_cell.length_c   1.000
_cell.angle_alpha   90.00
_cell.angle_beta   90.00
_cell.angle_gamma   90.00
#
_symmetry.space_group_name_H-M   'P 1'
#
loop_
_entity.id
_entity.type
_entity.pdbx_description
1 polymer ?
#
loop_
_entity_poly.entity_id
_entity_poly.type
_entity_poly.pdbx_seq_one_letter_code
_entity_poly.pdbx_strand_id
1 'polypeptide(L)'
;MRADREEALEFATAMLDDSRKASSVELEQLLGGDWRGALTACWFIGFAQKYEFRDELHSFLREGNVRRTGKGIAFALARFCRPSDASALHQYFGRSLGELQNRANRPWFLGALLHIERRLGAVNSQDLLAPDGLWDRWSAAGFLGSADPSHWEREVVDWIALAESLD
;
A
#
# COMPACT_ATOMS: atom_id res chain seq x y z
N MET A 1 14.14 0.84 4.24
CA MET A 1 14.05 0.36 5.66
C MET A 1 15.23 0.92 6.48
N ARG A 2 15.03 1.36 7.74
CA ARG A 2 16.09 2.01 8.56
C ARG A 2 16.79 1.09 9.57
N ALA A 3 16.25 -0.10 9.79
CA ALA A 3 16.85 -1.15 10.62
C ALA A 3 17.90 -1.92 9.80
N ASP A 4 18.84 -2.59 10.48
CA ASP A 4 19.68 -3.56 9.79
C ASP A 4 18.87 -4.79 9.35
N ARG A 5 19.51 -5.69 8.62
CA ARG A 5 18.82 -6.84 8.01
C ARG A 5 18.32 -7.83 9.07
N GLU A 6 19.03 -8.00 10.17
CA GLU A 6 18.69 -8.97 11.21
C GLU A 6 17.46 -8.47 11.97
N GLU A 7 17.51 -7.24 12.47
CA GLU A 7 16.39 -6.58 13.16
C GLU A 7 15.11 -6.57 12.29
N ALA A 8 15.26 -6.35 10.99
CA ALA A 8 14.15 -6.36 10.05
C ALA A 8 13.50 -7.75 9.89
N LEU A 9 14.32 -8.80 9.82
CA LEU A 9 13.83 -10.17 9.70
C LEU A 9 13.15 -10.64 11.00
N GLU A 10 13.70 -10.27 12.16
CA GLU A 10 13.06 -10.52 13.45
C GLU A 10 11.69 -9.85 13.53
N PHE A 11 11.61 -8.57 13.16
CA PHE A 11 10.36 -7.83 13.11
C PHE A 11 9.34 -8.49 12.16
N ALA A 12 9.77 -8.84 10.96
CA ALA A 12 8.91 -9.47 9.96
C ALA A 12 8.40 -10.84 10.39
N THR A 13 9.25 -11.61 11.08
CA THR A 13 8.88 -12.92 11.64
C THR A 13 7.79 -12.75 12.70
N ALA A 14 7.99 -11.84 13.66
CA ALA A 14 6.99 -11.53 14.67
C ALA A 14 5.67 -11.03 14.05
N MET A 15 5.76 -10.15 13.05
CA MET A 15 4.60 -9.66 12.30
C MET A 15 3.85 -10.80 11.64
N LEU A 16 4.52 -11.70 10.92
CA LEU A 16 3.88 -12.81 10.22
C LEU A 16 3.21 -13.79 11.20
N ASP A 17 3.88 -14.14 12.30
CA ASP A 17 3.35 -15.03 13.32
C ASP A 17 2.06 -14.47 13.96
N ASP A 18 2.07 -13.19 14.33
CA ASP A 18 0.89 -12.54 14.90
C ASP A 18 -0.22 -12.37 13.86
N SER A 19 0.14 -12.07 12.62
CA SER A 19 -0.80 -12.00 11.50
C SER A 19 -1.51 -13.34 11.25
N ARG A 20 -0.80 -14.46 11.39
CA ARG A 20 -1.37 -15.81 11.24
C ARG A 20 -2.32 -16.16 12.38
N LYS A 21 -2.01 -15.74 13.60
CA LYS A 21 -2.84 -15.98 14.80
C LYS A 21 -4.10 -15.12 14.83
N ALA A 22 -4.03 -13.90 14.29
CA ALA A 22 -5.16 -12.98 14.28
C ALA A 22 -6.36 -13.57 13.50
N SER A 23 -7.49 -13.69 14.17
CA SER A 23 -8.75 -14.13 13.58
C SER A 23 -9.36 -13.06 12.69
N SER A 24 -10.25 -13.45 11.77
CA SER A 24 -10.95 -12.50 10.92
C SER A 24 -11.78 -11.50 11.74
N VAL A 25 -12.43 -11.96 12.82
CA VAL A 25 -13.22 -11.10 13.72
C VAL A 25 -12.36 -10.02 14.39
N GLU A 26 -11.16 -10.37 14.86
CA GLU A 26 -10.24 -9.38 15.46
C GLU A 26 -9.77 -8.36 14.42
N LEU A 27 -9.48 -8.80 13.20
CA LEU A 27 -9.09 -7.91 12.11
C LEU A 27 -10.23 -6.98 11.69
N GLU A 28 -11.46 -7.46 11.61
CA GLU A 28 -12.65 -6.63 11.37
C GLU A 28 -12.82 -5.57 12.47
N GLN A 29 -12.68 -5.96 13.74
CA GLN A 29 -12.75 -5.02 14.87
C GLN A 29 -11.65 -3.96 14.80
N LEU A 30 -10.43 -4.35 14.44
CA LEU A 30 -9.31 -3.42 14.27
C LEU A 30 -9.54 -2.47 13.09
N LEU A 31 -10.03 -2.97 11.95
CA LEU A 31 -10.36 -2.15 10.77
C LEU A 31 -11.46 -1.13 11.05
N GLY A 32 -12.49 -1.51 11.83
CA GLY A 32 -13.58 -0.62 12.25
C GLY A 32 -13.25 0.33 13.41
N GLY A 33 -12.07 0.17 14.02
CA GLY A 33 -11.63 0.94 15.18
C GLY A 33 -10.96 2.28 14.84
N ASP A 34 -9.97 2.66 15.66
CA ASP A 34 -9.18 3.85 15.38
C ASP A 34 -8.16 3.60 14.24
N TRP A 35 -7.53 4.68 13.77
CA TRP A 35 -6.60 4.59 12.65
C TRP A 35 -5.37 3.72 12.94
N ARG A 36 -4.97 3.53 14.21
CA ARG A 36 -3.82 2.69 14.57
C ARG A 36 -4.19 1.23 14.47
N GLY A 37 -5.34 0.86 15.04
CA GLY A 37 -5.89 -0.49 14.90
C GLY A 37 -6.06 -0.86 13.42
N ALA A 38 -6.68 0.03 12.64
CA ALA A 38 -6.90 -0.21 11.22
C ALA A 38 -5.58 -0.32 10.43
N LEU A 39 -4.57 0.49 10.77
CA LEU A 39 -3.25 0.39 10.14
C LEU A 39 -2.59 -0.95 10.46
N THR A 40 -2.63 -1.39 11.73
CA THR A 40 -2.10 -2.69 12.15
C THR A 40 -2.80 -3.83 11.41
N ALA A 41 -4.12 -3.81 11.33
CA ALA A 41 -4.89 -4.82 10.59
C ALA A 41 -4.47 -4.88 9.11
N CYS A 42 -4.30 -3.73 8.45
CA CYS A 42 -3.85 -3.71 7.06
C CYS A 42 -2.47 -4.36 6.88
N TRP A 43 -1.53 -4.13 7.80
CA TRP A 43 -0.23 -4.81 7.76
C TRP A 43 -0.40 -6.32 7.98
N PHE A 44 -1.20 -6.75 8.96
CA PHE A 44 -1.41 -8.17 9.21
C PHE A 44 -2.03 -8.89 8.02
N ILE A 45 -3.03 -8.27 7.40
CA ILE A 45 -3.67 -8.76 6.19
C ILE A 45 -2.65 -8.95 5.06
N GLY A 46 -1.74 -7.99 4.87
CA GLY A 46 -0.69 -8.08 3.84
C GLY A 46 0.38 -9.13 4.14
N PHE A 47 0.85 -9.24 5.38
CA PHE A 47 1.87 -10.21 5.78
C PHE A 47 1.36 -11.65 5.64
N ALA A 48 0.17 -11.94 6.18
CA ALA A 48 -0.43 -13.27 6.10
C ALA A 48 -1.25 -13.52 4.82
N GLN A 49 -1.23 -12.60 3.85
CA GLN A 49 -2.00 -12.66 2.60
C GLN A 49 -3.48 -13.04 2.80
N LYS A 50 -4.17 -12.40 3.75
CA LYS A 50 -5.59 -12.66 4.07
C LYS A 50 -6.53 -12.07 3.01
N TYR A 51 -6.62 -12.75 1.86
CA TYR A 51 -7.36 -12.33 0.69
C TYR A 51 -8.86 -12.06 0.93
N GLU A 52 -9.45 -12.66 1.96
CA GLU A 52 -10.85 -12.44 2.35
C GLU A 52 -11.16 -10.97 2.68
N PHE A 53 -10.16 -10.17 3.05
CA PHE A 53 -10.30 -8.74 3.35
C PHE A 53 -10.16 -7.82 2.12
N ARG A 54 -9.90 -8.37 0.93
CA ARG A 54 -9.59 -7.55 -0.25
C ARG A 54 -10.71 -6.57 -0.60
N ASP A 55 -11.96 -7.02 -0.53
CA ASP A 55 -13.11 -6.18 -0.88
C ASP A 55 -13.31 -5.03 0.11
N GLU A 56 -13.00 -5.26 1.40
CA GLU A 56 -12.99 -4.25 2.46
C GLU A 56 -11.91 -3.18 2.18
N LEU A 57 -10.68 -3.61 1.85
CA LEU A 57 -9.60 -2.71 1.48
C LEU A 57 -9.92 -1.89 0.21
N HIS A 58 -10.58 -2.51 -0.77
CA HIS A 58 -11.10 -1.79 -1.94
C HIS A 58 -12.18 -0.78 -1.55
N SER A 59 -13.02 -1.07 -0.56
CA SER A 59 -14.02 -0.13 -0.07
C SER A 59 -13.39 1.11 0.56
N PHE A 60 -12.35 0.95 1.36
CA PHE A 60 -11.59 2.09 1.90
C PHE A 60 -11.04 3.01 0.80
N LEU A 61 -10.55 2.45 -0.31
CA LEU A 61 -10.12 3.23 -1.48
C LEU A 61 -11.29 3.93 -2.18
N ARG A 62 -12.46 3.29 -2.29
CA ARG A 62 -13.65 3.92 -2.90
C ARG A 62 -14.19 5.07 -2.05
N GLU A 63 -14.27 4.88 -0.74
CA GLU A 63 -14.81 5.86 0.22
C GLU A 63 -13.83 6.98 0.55
N GLY A 64 -12.55 6.83 0.19
CA GLY A 64 -11.50 7.79 0.50
C GLY A 64 -11.04 7.77 1.96
N ASN A 65 -11.46 6.77 2.75
CA ASN A 65 -11.13 6.63 4.16
C ASN A 65 -9.75 5.95 4.38
N VAL A 66 -8.70 6.48 3.75
CA VAL A 66 -7.36 5.87 3.79
C VAL A 66 -6.33 6.67 4.58
N ARG A 67 -6.79 7.65 5.37
CA ARG A 67 -5.97 8.73 5.94
C ARG A 67 -4.60 8.30 6.42
N ARG A 68 -4.53 7.57 7.54
CA ARG A 68 -3.27 7.09 8.13
C ARG A 68 -2.99 5.61 7.83
N THR A 69 -3.97 4.92 7.25
CA THR A 69 -3.94 3.50 6.90
C THR A 69 -3.32 3.23 5.53
N GLY A 70 -3.15 4.27 4.69
CA GLY A 70 -2.79 4.11 3.29
C GLY A 70 -1.53 3.29 3.00
N LYS A 71 -0.50 3.35 3.86
CA LYS A 71 0.69 2.50 3.69
C LYS A 71 0.37 1.01 3.82
N GLY A 72 -0.40 0.64 4.85
CA GLY A 72 -0.81 -0.74 5.07
C GLY A 72 -1.72 -1.26 3.95
N ILE A 73 -2.67 -0.43 3.49
CA ILE A 73 -3.55 -0.78 2.36
C ILE A 73 -2.72 -1.00 1.09
N ALA A 74 -1.82 -0.07 0.76
CA ALA A 74 -0.95 -0.18 -0.41
C ALA A 74 -0.10 -1.47 -0.36
N PHE A 75 0.51 -1.75 0.79
CA PHE A 75 1.28 -2.97 1.00
C PHE A 75 0.43 -4.24 0.82
N ALA A 76 -0.73 -4.33 1.47
CA ALA A 76 -1.59 -5.50 1.39
C ALA A 76 -2.07 -5.79 -0.04
N LEU A 77 -2.52 -4.74 -0.76
CA LEU A 77 -2.96 -4.88 -2.16
C LEU A 77 -1.80 -5.26 -3.09
N ALA A 78 -0.59 -4.74 -2.86
CA ALA A 78 0.60 -5.13 -3.60
C ALA A 78 1.02 -6.59 -3.31
N ARG A 79 0.84 -7.07 -2.07
CA ARG A 79 1.02 -8.49 -1.70
C ARG A 79 -0.03 -9.40 -2.32
N PHE A 80 -1.25 -8.91 -2.54
CA PHE A 80 -2.30 -9.68 -3.23
C PHE A 80 -2.06 -9.78 -4.73
N CYS A 81 -1.56 -8.70 -5.32
CA CYS A 81 -1.08 -8.62 -6.70
C CYS A 81 -2.11 -9.10 -7.75
N ARG A 82 -3.36 -8.63 -7.67
CA ARG A 82 -4.40 -8.94 -8.66
C ARG A 82 -4.65 -7.76 -9.61
N PRO A 83 -5.12 -8.01 -10.86
CA PRO A 83 -5.48 -6.93 -11.78
C PRO A 83 -6.47 -5.92 -11.20
N SER A 84 -7.45 -6.40 -10.43
CA SER A 84 -8.42 -5.57 -9.72
C SER A 84 -7.79 -4.65 -8.66
N ASP A 85 -6.68 -5.08 -8.04
CA ASP A 85 -5.96 -4.27 -7.05
C ASP A 85 -5.28 -3.09 -7.75
N ALA A 86 -4.65 -3.34 -8.90
CA ALA A 86 -4.11 -2.28 -9.75
C ALA A 86 -5.20 -1.30 -10.21
N SER A 87 -6.36 -1.80 -10.65
CA SER A 87 -7.48 -0.92 -11.02
C SER A 87 -8.00 -0.08 -9.85
N ALA A 88 -8.13 -0.65 -8.66
CA ALA A 88 -8.58 0.07 -7.47
C ALA A 88 -7.57 1.16 -7.05
N LEU A 89 -6.28 0.83 -7.07
CA LEU A 89 -5.19 1.77 -6.77
C LEU A 89 -5.12 2.90 -7.79
N HIS A 90 -5.17 2.59 -9.09
CA HIS A 90 -5.20 3.58 -10.17
C HIS A 90 -6.36 4.58 -10.00
N GLN A 91 -7.56 4.04 -9.82
CA GLN A 91 -8.77 4.87 -9.69
C GLN A 91 -8.73 5.77 -8.45
N TYR A 92 -8.31 5.23 -7.30
CA TYR A 92 -8.15 6.01 -6.08
C TYR A 92 -7.07 7.08 -6.24
N PHE A 93 -5.91 6.70 -6.78
CA PHE A 93 -4.78 7.59 -6.89
C PHE A 93 -5.11 8.77 -7.80
N GLY A 94 -5.69 8.51 -8.98
CA GLY A 94 -6.15 9.55 -9.91
C GLY A 94 -7.10 10.56 -9.27
N ARG A 95 -8.09 10.09 -8.47
CA ARG A 95 -8.97 10.99 -7.68
C ARG A 95 -8.20 11.77 -6.63
N SER A 96 -7.36 11.09 -5.85
CA SER A 96 -6.70 11.66 -4.69
C SER A 96 -5.74 12.79 -5.05
N LEU A 97 -5.07 12.73 -6.21
CA LEU A 97 -4.10 13.74 -6.64
C LEU A 97 -4.71 15.14 -6.82
N GLY A 98 -6.02 15.26 -7.01
CA GLY A 98 -6.72 16.56 -7.04
C GLY A 98 -6.84 17.26 -5.68
N GLU A 99 -6.70 16.53 -4.58
CA GLU A 99 -6.82 17.08 -3.22
C GLU A 99 -5.42 17.40 -2.68
N LEU A 100 -5.12 18.55 -2.09
CA LEU A 100 -3.74 18.81 -1.57
C LEU A 100 -3.54 18.40 -0.10
N GLN A 101 -4.59 17.92 0.56
CA GLN A 101 -4.57 17.57 1.98
C GLN A 101 -4.09 16.14 2.21
N ASN A 102 -3.23 15.93 3.21
CA ASN A 102 -2.67 14.62 3.60
C ASN A 102 -1.85 13.92 2.49
N ARG A 103 -0.72 14.54 2.13
CA ARG A 103 0.18 14.08 1.04
C ARG A 103 1.02 12.84 1.37
N ALA A 104 1.20 12.51 2.65
CA ALA A 104 2.23 11.56 3.11
C ALA A 104 2.05 10.11 2.63
N ASN A 105 0.81 9.65 2.45
CA ASN A 105 0.53 8.24 2.14
C ASN A 105 0.30 7.97 0.66
N ARG A 106 0.01 8.99 -0.14
CA ARG A 106 -0.33 8.81 -1.56
C ARG A 106 0.75 8.17 -2.41
N PRO A 107 2.04 8.51 -2.20
CA PRO A 107 3.10 7.88 -2.97
C PRO A 107 3.19 6.36 -2.77
N TRP A 108 2.73 5.83 -1.62
CA TRP A 108 2.69 4.38 -1.38
C TRP A 108 1.71 3.67 -2.33
N PHE A 109 0.58 4.30 -2.65
CA PHE A 109 -0.37 3.73 -3.62
C PHE A 109 0.21 3.70 -5.04
N LEU A 110 1.00 4.71 -5.42
CA LEU A 110 1.74 4.69 -6.68
C LEU A 110 2.78 3.57 -6.69
N GLY A 111 3.57 3.44 -5.62
CA GLY A 111 4.56 2.37 -5.50
C GLY A 111 3.93 0.97 -5.58
N ALA A 112 2.79 0.77 -4.92
CA ALA A 112 2.02 -0.47 -4.99
C ALA A 112 1.48 -0.74 -6.40
N LEU A 113 0.92 0.28 -7.07
CA LEU A 113 0.43 0.15 -8.45
C LEU A 113 1.56 -0.30 -9.39
N LEU A 114 2.71 0.39 -9.34
CA LEU A 114 3.87 0.07 -10.18
C LEU A 114 4.41 -1.34 -9.92
N HIS A 115 4.45 -1.78 -8.66
CA HIS A 115 4.83 -3.15 -8.32
C HIS A 115 3.92 -4.18 -8.98
N ILE A 116 2.60 -3.99 -8.85
CA ILE A 116 1.60 -4.91 -9.40
C ILE A 116 1.68 -4.92 -10.93
N GLU A 117 1.79 -3.75 -11.55
CA GLU A 117 1.98 -3.59 -13.00
C GLU A 117 3.19 -4.38 -13.51
N ARG A 118 4.33 -4.23 -12.84
CA ARG A 118 5.56 -4.95 -13.17
C ARG A 118 5.40 -6.46 -13.00
N ARG A 119 4.76 -6.92 -11.92
CA ARG A 119 4.51 -8.36 -11.66
C ARG A 119 3.56 -8.98 -12.68
N LEU A 120 2.54 -8.24 -13.11
CA LEU A 120 1.50 -8.71 -14.03
C LEU A 120 1.82 -8.47 -15.51
N GLY A 121 2.84 -7.66 -15.83
CA GLY A 121 3.15 -7.27 -17.20
C GLY A 121 2.06 -6.38 -17.83
N ALA A 122 1.39 -5.55 -17.02
CA ALA A 122 0.34 -4.64 -17.46
C ALA A 122 0.69 -3.21 -17.05
N VAL A 123 0.29 -2.20 -17.84
CA VAL A 123 0.59 -0.78 -17.56
C VAL A 123 -0.71 0.01 -17.54
N ASN A 124 -1.17 0.40 -16.35
CA ASN A 124 -2.34 1.25 -16.13
C ASN A 124 -1.94 2.67 -15.77
N SER A 125 -0.74 2.87 -15.21
CA SER A 125 -0.25 4.15 -14.67
C SER A 125 0.20 5.17 -15.72
N GLN A 126 0.10 4.85 -17.01
CA GLN A 126 0.63 5.67 -18.10
C GLN A 126 0.06 7.10 -18.11
N ASP A 127 -1.23 7.27 -17.83
CA ASP A 127 -1.91 8.57 -17.76
C ASP A 127 -1.52 9.39 -16.51
N LEU A 128 -1.26 8.69 -15.40
CA LEU A 128 -0.80 9.29 -14.15
C LEU A 128 0.62 9.85 -14.26
N LEU A 129 1.48 9.15 -15.01
CA LEU A 129 2.93 9.37 -15.14
C LEU A 129 3.36 10.01 -16.47
N ALA A 130 2.43 10.39 -17.33
CA ALA A 130 2.76 11.15 -18.53
C ALA A 130 3.54 12.44 -18.16
N PRO A 131 4.46 12.92 -19.01
CA PRO A 131 5.15 14.19 -18.77
C PRO A 131 4.17 15.33 -18.51
N ASP A 132 4.44 16.14 -17.48
CA ASP A 132 3.55 17.19 -16.99
C ASP A 132 2.18 16.67 -16.53
N GLY A 133 2.07 15.36 -16.27
CA GLY A 133 0.86 14.65 -15.90
C GLY A 133 0.41 14.89 -14.45
N LEU A 134 -0.49 14.04 -13.97
CA LEU A 134 -1.07 14.21 -12.63
C LEU A 134 0.00 14.08 -11.53
N TRP A 135 0.92 13.12 -11.67
CA TRP A 135 2.00 12.94 -10.71
C TRP A 135 2.98 14.12 -10.70
N ASP A 136 3.46 14.57 -11.86
CA ASP A 136 4.43 15.67 -11.95
C ASP A 136 3.88 16.94 -11.32
N ARG A 137 2.64 17.33 -11.68
CA ARG A 137 1.98 18.51 -11.10
C ARG A 137 1.74 18.37 -9.61
N TRP A 138 1.26 17.21 -9.16
CA TRP A 138 1.00 16.98 -7.75
C TRP A 138 2.28 16.99 -6.94
N SER A 139 3.35 16.33 -7.41
CA SER A 139 4.63 16.19 -6.73
C SER A 139 5.34 17.54 -6.60
N ALA A 140 5.28 18.38 -7.65
CA ALA A 140 5.81 19.75 -7.62
C ALA A 140 5.05 20.69 -6.67
N ALA A 141 3.76 20.46 -6.41
CA ALA A 141 2.93 21.36 -5.61
C ALA A 141 3.21 21.35 -4.08
N GLY A 142 4.13 20.52 -3.59
CA GLY A 142 4.48 20.50 -2.17
C GLY A 142 5.55 19.48 -1.82
N PHE A 143 6.09 19.58 -0.60
CA PHE A 143 7.20 18.73 -0.18
C PHE A 143 6.88 17.24 -0.22
N LEU A 144 7.82 16.47 -0.75
CA LEU A 144 7.77 15.03 -0.91
C LEU A 144 9.20 14.47 -0.76
N GLY A 145 9.35 13.31 -0.11
CA GLY A 145 10.67 12.71 0.09
C GLY A 145 11.40 12.35 -1.20
N SER A 146 10.66 12.05 -2.28
CA SER A 146 11.17 11.87 -3.63
C SER A 146 10.06 12.07 -4.66
N ALA A 147 10.35 12.80 -5.74
CA ALA A 147 9.45 12.94 -6.89
C ALA A 147 9.60 11.79 -7.91
N ASP A 148 10.61 10.92 -7.78
CA ASP A 148 10.79 9.74 -8.64
C ASP A 148 9.75 8.65 -8.27
N PRO A 149 8.81 8.27 -9.16
CA PRO A 149 7.89 7.16 -8.92
C PRO A 149 8.58 5.85 -8.53
N SER A 150 9.75 5.58 -9.12
CA SER A 150 10.52 4.35 -8.90
C SER A 150 11.06 4.27 -7.47
N HIS A 151 11.26 5.40 -6.80
CA HIS A 151 11.60 5.41 -5.37
C HIS A 151 10.48 4.79 -4.53
N TRP A 152 9.23 5.12 -4.84
CA TRP A 152 8.08 4.61 -4.09
C TRP A 152 7.77 3.15 -4.41
N GLU A 153 8.01 2.71 -5.67
CA GLU A 153 7.99 1.28 -5.99
C GLU A 153 9.01 0.52 -5.14
N ARG A 154 10.26 1.02 -5.06
CA ARG A 154 11.31 0.39 -4.23
C ARG A 154 10.91 0.31 -2.75
N GLU A 155 10.38 1.38 -2.17
CA GLU A 155 9.92 1.37 -0.77
C GLU A 155 8.87 0.29 -0.52
N VAL A 156 7.91 0.10 -1.44
CA VAL A 156 6.91 -0.97 -1.32
C VAL A 156 7.54 -2.36 -1.54
N VAL A 157 8.40 -2.49 -2.55
CA VAL A 157 9.13 -3.73 -2.87
C VAL A 157 9.96 -4.21 -1.68
N ASP A 158 10.62 -3.32 -0.94
CA ASP A 158 11.43 -3.70 0.22
C ASP A 158 10.58 -4.39 1.30
N TRP A 159 9.39 -3.87 1.58
CA TRP A 159 8.45 -4.50 2.52
C TRP A 159 7.90 -5.83 2.00
N ILE A 160 7.62 -5.91 0.70
CA ILE A 160 7.15 -7.15 0.07
C ILE A 160 8.24 -8.22 0.11
N ALA A 161 9.47 -7.87 -0.25
CA ALA A 161 10.61 -8.79 -0.22
C ALA A 161 10.88 -9.31 1.20
N LEU A 162 10.70 -8.45 2.21
CA LEU A 162 10.78 -8.84 3.60
C LEU A 162 9.70 -9.86 3.98
N ALA A 163 8.44 -9.61 3.63
CA ALA A 163 7.35 -10.58 3.86
C ALA A 163 7.56 -11.90 3.09
N GLU A 164 7.96 -11.83 1.80
CA GLU A 164 8.19 -13.00 0.94
C GLU A 164 9.40 -13.84 1.36
N SER A 165 10.34 -13.26 2.11
CA SER A 165 11.48 -14.03 2.63
C SER A 165 11.11 -15.04 3.72
N LEU A 166 9.86 -15.00 4.20
CA LEU A 166 9.32 -15.82 5.29
C LEU A 166 8.22 -16.79 4.83
N ASP A 167 7.86 -16.78 3.54
CA ASP A 167 6.90 -17.70 2.92
C ASP A 167 7.54 -19.08 2.68
#